data_AF-A0A9W6FUP6-F1
#
_entry.id   AF-A0A9W6FUP6-F1
#
_cell.length_a   1.000
_cell.length_b   1.000
_cell.length_c   1.000
_cell.angle_alpha   90.00
_cell.angle_beta   90.00
_cell.angle_gamma   90.00
#
_symmetry.space_group_name_H-M   'P 1'
#
loop_
_entity.id
_entity.type
_entity.pdbx_description
1 polymer ?
#
loop_
_entity_poly.entity_id
_entity_poly.type
_entity_poly.pdbx_seq_one_letter_code
_entity_poly.pdbx_strand_id
1 'polypeptide(L)'
;MRRLFAVVVLIWMLVNSLGCATVPARNPLAEAKVVEANQALDQLNVDVAQFYLDAEAAMQQVKQLHEKPGWTDMAEVIRETPAIRAYVDGGEPVDFASLPAVAQWTRKWNSPWKSLFSEYIGLVDRCSILEARRTALLERLFVVQAKYIGATTMELSKGRYEQGKSIYSMVDTLSGTEAELNAYQLNSIGLYDVSE
;
A
#
# COMPACT_ATOMS: atom_id res chain seq x y z
N MET A 1 7.77 30.62 82.22
CA MET A 1 7.45 29.89 80.97
C MET A 1 8.59 30.17 79.98
N ARG A 2 9.75 29.54 80.10
CA ARG A 2 10.17 28.24 79.56
C ARG A 2 9.96 28.10 78.04
N ARG A 3 11.11 28.23 77.34
CA ARG A 3 11.52 27.66 76.03
C ARG A 3 11.48 28.59 74.81
N LEU A 4 12.47 29.50 74.80
CA LEU A 4 13.37 29.72 73.66
C LEU A 4 14.19 28.43 73.37
N PHE A 5 14.69 28.33 72.13
CA PHE A 5 15.72 27.42 71.58
C PHE A 5 15.25 26.12 70.88
N ALA A 6 15.88 25.88 69.72
CA ALA A 6 15.73 24.78 68.75
C ALA A 6 14.54 24.97 67.78
N VAL A 7 14.67 25.15 66.46
CA VAL A 7 15.60 24.53 65.50
C VAL A 7 15.82 25.51 64.33
N VAL A 8 16.80 26.39 64.48
CA VAL A 8 17.66 26.81 63.37
C VAL A 8 18.72 25.71 63.28
N VAL A 9 19.06 25.25 62.07
CA VAL A 9 19.94 24.10 61.78
C VAL A 9 19.21 22.74 61.77
N LEU A 10 18.53 22.44 60.67
CA LEU A 10 18.53 21.11 60.06
C LEU A 10 18.05 21.24 58.61
N ILE A 11 19.03 21.14 57.69
CA ILE A 11 18.89 20.59 56.33
C ILE A 11 18.29 21.60 55.31
N TRP A 12 18.97 22.41 54.50
CA TRP A 12 20.36 22.49 53.99
C TRP A 12 21.05 21.17 53.57
N MET A 13 20.29 20.08 53.40
CA MET A 13 20.71 18.89 52.64
C MET A 13 19.63 18.37 51.68
N LEU A 14 18.88 19.26 51.03
CA LEU A 14 18.04 18.93 49.86
C LEU A 14 18.63 19.48 48.54
N VAL A 15 19.94 19.76 48.52
CA VAL A 15 20.67 20.25 47.34
C VAL A 15 21.68 19.21 46.79
N ASN A 16 21.69 17.98 47.32
CA ASN A 16 22.59 16.90 46.86
C ASN A 16 21.86 15.66 46.31
N SER A 17 20.69 15.86 45.72
CA SER A 17 20.27 15.02 44.58
C SER A 17 20.27 15.88 43.32
N LEU A 18 21.41 16.50 43.04
CA LEU A 18 21.94 16.60 41.67
C LEU A 18 22.16 15.16 41.18
N GLY A 19 21.07 14.42 41.01
CA GLY A 19 21.06 13.43 39.96
C GLY A 19 21.39 14.25 38.72
N CYS A 20 22.58 14.06 38.18
CA CYS A 20 22.82 14.37 36.79
C CYS A 20 21.71 13.64 36.04
N ALA A 21 20.59 14.32 35.81
CA ALA A 21 19.70 14.02 34.71
C ALA A 21 20.56 14.36 33.50
N THR A 22 21.46 13.44 33.16
CA THR A 22 22.15 13.41 31.89
C THR A 22 21.02 13.42 30.88
N VAL A 23 20.74 14.61 30.33
CA VAL A 23 19.98 14.75 29.10
C VAL A 23 20.56 13.67 28.19
N PRO A 24 19.76 12.69 27.71
CA PRO A 24 20.26 11.37 27.34
C PRO A 24 21.24 11.28 26.16
N ALA A 25 22.03 12.30 25.80
CA ALA A 25 22.80 12.44 24.57
C ALA A 25 21.90 12.22 23.33
N ARG A 26 22.21 12.81 22.19
CA ARG A 26 21.54 12.43 20.95
C ARG A 26 22.18 11.17 20.38
N ASN A 27 21.46 10.44 19.54
CA ASN A 27 22.07 9.37 18.76
C ASN A 27 22.05 9.81 17.30
N PRO A 28 23.09 10.52 16.85
CA PRO A 28 23.07 11.17 15.55
C PRO A 28 22.92 10.18 14.39
N LEU A 29 23.33 8.91 14.58
CA LEU A 29 23.18 7.87 13.57
C LEU A 29 21.72 7.42 13.43
N ALA A 30 21.02 7.21 14.55
CA ALA A 30 19.59 6.88 14.52
C ALA A 30 18.77 8.06 13.97
N GLU A 31 19.08 9.29 14.40
CA GLU A 31 18.43 10.50 13.89
C GLU A 31 18.59 10.64 12.36
N ALA A 32 19.81 10.44 11.84
CA ALA A 32 20.05 10.46 10.40
C ALA A 32 19.22 9.38 9.66
N LYS A 33 19.10 8.17 10.22
CA LYS A 33 18.29 7.10 9.63
C LYS A 33 16.79 7.39 9.66
N VAL A 34 16.29 8.02 10.72
CA VAL A 34 14.90 8.50 10.78
C VAL A 34 14.67 9.59 9.73
N VAL A 35 15.60 10.52 9.53
CA VAL A 35 15.48 11.54 8.49
C VAL A 35 15.42 10.91 7.09
N GLU A 36 16.31 9.95 6.79
CA GLU A 36 16.26 9.20 5.53
C GLU A 36 14.93 8.44 5.37
N ALA A 37 14.41 7.85 6.44
CA ALA A 37 13.14 7.12 6.42
C ALA A 37 11.96 8.06 6.16
N ASN A 38 11.91 9.22 6.81
CA ASN A 38 10.87 10.24 6.62
C ASN A 38 10.86 10.76 5.18
N GLN A 39 12.03 11.08 4.61
CA GLN A 39 12.11 11.55 3.23
C GLN A 39 11.60 10.50 2.23
N ALA A 40 11.96 9.23 2.45
CA ALA A 40 11.47 8.14 1.62
C ALA A 40 9.95 7.91 1.81
N LEU A 41 9.45 8.09 3.03
CA LEU A 41 8.02 8.00 3.35
C LEU A 41 7.22 9.13 2.70
N ASP A 42 7.73 10.37 2.70
CA ASP A 42 7.04 11.51 2.07
C ASP A 42 6.81 11.26 0.58
N GLN A 43 7.84 10.81 -0.14
CA GLN A 43 7.70 10.46 -1.55
C GLN A 43 6.78 9.25 -1.75
N LEU A 44 6.88 8.23 -0.89
CA LEU A 44 6.00 7.07 -0.96
C LEU A 44 4.52 7.46 -0.78
N ASN A 45 4.21 8.36 0.17
CA ASN A 45 2.86 8.82 0.43
C ASN A 45 2.24 9.53 -0.78
N VAL A 46 3.02 10.33 -1.51
CA VAL A 46 2.57 10.96 -2.76
C VAL A 46 2.19 9.91 -3.79
N ASP A 47 3.05 8.90 -3.96
CA ASP A 47 2.85 7.88 -4.98
C ASP A 47 1.72 6.90 -4.62
N VAL A 48 1.54 6.58 -3.33
CA VAL A 48 0.40 5.81 -2.82
C VAL A 48 -0.91 6.58 -3.00
N ALA A 49 -0.94 7.88 -2.70
CA ALA A 49 -2.13 8.70 -2.91
C ALA A 49 -2.52 8.75 -4.40
N GLN A 50 -1.56 8.90 -5.30
CA GLN A 50 -1.83 8.86 -6.74
C GLN A 50 -2.32 7.48 -7.19
N PHE A 51 -1.73 6.40 -6.65
CA PHE A 51 -2.19 5.04 -6.93
C PHE A 51 -3.66 4.85 -6.55
N TYR A 52 -4.09 5.31 -5.37
CA TYR A 52 -5.49 5.17 -4.97
C TYR A 52 -6.46 5.92 -5.90
N LEU A 53 -6.10 7.13 -6.35
CA LEU A 53 -6.90 7.86 -7.33
C LEU A 53 -7.00 7.13 -8.67
N ASP A 54 -5.88 6.62 -9.17
CA ASP A 54 -5.84 5.88 -10.44
C ASP A 54 -6.61 4.55 -10.34
N ALA A 55 -6.48 3.85 -9.21
CA ALA A 55 -7.19 2.59 -8.94
C ALA A 55 -8.70 2.80 -8.84
N GLU A 56 -9.16 3.84 -8.13
CA GLU A 56 -10.58 4.19 -8.07
C GLU A 56 -11.14 4.50 -9.47
N ALA A 57 -10.41 5.29 -10.27
CA ALA A 57 -10.81 5.60 -11.64
C ALA A 57 -10.90 4.34 -12.52
N ALA A 58 -9.96 3.40 -12.37
CA ALA A 58 -10.01 2.12 -13.07
C ALA A 58 -11.20 1.27 -12.62
N MET A 59 -11.48 1.19 -11.32
CA MET A 59 -12.65 0.48 -10.78
C MET A 59 -13.97 1.06 -11.31
N GLN A 60 -14.09 2.38 -11.44
CA GLN A 60 -15.27 2.99 -12.05
C GLN A 60 -15.42 2.59 -13.53
N GLN A 61 -14.32 2.50 -14.28
CA GLN A 61 -14.35 2.01 -15.67
C GLN A 61 -14.73 0.52 -15.73
N VAL A 62 -14.28 -0.30 -14.79
CA VAL A 62 -14.69 -1.72 -14.68
C VAL A 62 -16.18 -1.81 -14.42
N LYS A 63 -16.71 -1.00 -13.50
CA LYS A 63 -18.15 -0.94 -13.23
C LYS A 63 -18.95 -0.56 -14.48
N GLN A 64 -18.53 0.47 -15.21
CA GLN A 64 -19.17 0.86 -16.46
C GLN A 64 -19.12 -0.24 -17.53
N LEU A 65 -18.01 -0.99 -17.62
CA LEU A 65 -17.90 -2.15 -18.48
C LEU A 65 -18.90 -3.24 -18.07
N HIS A 66 -19.04 -3.48 -16.76
CA HIS A 66 -19.96 -4.48 -16.22
C HIS A 66 -21.43 -4.17 -16.51
N GLU A 67 -21.78 -2.89 -16.59
CA GLU A 67 -23.13 -2.41 -16.93
C GLU A 67 -23.46 -2.54 -18.43
N LYS A 68 -22.48 -2.87 -19.30
CA LYS A 68 -22.74 -2.97 -20.73
C LYS A 68 -23.54 -4.22 -21.09
N PRO A 69 -24.51 -4.11 -22.03
CA PRO A 69 -25.24 -5.26 -22.55
C PRO A 69 -24.31 -6.34 -23.08
N GLY A 70 -24.48 -7.56 -22.57
CA GLY A 70 -23.70 -8.73 -22.96
C GLY A 70 -22.34 -8.86 -22.30
N TRP A 71 -21.97 -7.97 -21.36
CA TRP A 71 -20.74 -8.15 -20.59
C TRP A 71 -20.69 -9.49 -19.86
N THR A 72 -21.74 -9.88 -19.13
CA THR A 72 -21.74 -11.12 -18.34
C THR A 72 -21.41 -12.35 -19.20
N ASP A 73 -22.07 -12.48 -20.35
CA ASP A 73 -21.79 -13.56 -21.30
C ASP A 73 -20.38 -13.44 -21.90
N MET A 74 -19.92 -12.22 -22.20
CA MET A 74 -18.57 -12.01 -22.75
C MET A 74 -17.50 -12.40 -21.73
N ALA A 75 -17.68 -12.04 -20.46
CA ALA A 75 -16.79 -12.39 -19.36
C ALA A 75 -16.71 -13.92 -19.17
N GLU A 76 -17.82 -14.63 -19.37
CA GLU A 76 -17.83 -16.10 -19.41
C GLU A 76 -17.02 -16.63 -20.59
N VAL A 77 -17.23 -16.12 -21.82
CA VAL A 77 -16.42 -16.51 -23.00
C VAL A 77 -14.92 -16.29 -22.74
N ILE A 78 -14.54 -15.15 -22.17
CA ILE A 78 -13.15 -14.83 -21.81
C ILE A 78 -12.61 -15.84 -20.79
N ARG A 79 -13.37 -16.09 -19.72
CA ARG A 79 -12.98 -17.02 -18.64
C ARG A 79 -12.87 -18.45 -19.14
N GLU A 80 -13.68 -18.87 -20.09
CA GLU A 80 -13.71 -20.24 -20.59
C GLU A 80 -12.74 -20.50 -21.75
N THR A 81 -12.23 -19.46 -22.39
CA THR A 81 -11.35 -19.60 -23.57
C THR A 81 -9.89 -19.36 -23.22
N PRO A 82 -9.05 -20.39 -23.07
CA PRO A 82 -7.64 -20.21 -22.68
C PRO A 82 -6.83 -19.38 -23.67
N ALA A 83 -7.15 -19.46 -24.97
CA ALA A 83 -6.47 -18.68 -26.00
C ALA A 83 -6.63 -17.15 -25.77
N ILE A 84 -7.83 -16.72 -25.35
CA ILE A 84 -8.11 -15.30 -25.07
C ILE A 84 -7.28 -14.82 -23.87
N ARG A 85 -7.16 -15.65 -22.83
CA ARG A 85 -6.33 -15.36 -21.67
C ARG A 85 -4.85 -15.31 -22.04
N ALA A 86 -4.37 -16.27 -22.83
CA ALA A 86 -2.99 -16.26 -23.32
C ALA A 86 -2.67 -15.00 -24.13
N TYR A 87 -3.61 -14.51 -24.97
CA TYR A 87 -3.44 -13.25 -25.69
C TYR A 87 -3.37 -12.03 -24.77
N VAL A 88 -4.23 -11.98 -23.75
CA VAL A 88 -4.19 -10.94 -22.71
C VAL A 88 -2.84 -10.90 -22.00
N ASP A 89 -2.23 -12.07 -21.75
CA ASP A 89 -0.91 -12.21 -21.13
C ASP A 89 0.26 -11.93 -22.09
N GLY A 90 0.00 -11.40 -23.29
CA GLY A 90 1.01 -11.07 -24.30
C GLY A 90 1.36 -12.20 -25.27
N GLY A 91 0.52 -13.24 -25.34
CA GLY A 91 0.65 -14.35 -26.26
C GLY A 91 0.21 -14.04 -27.70
N GLU A 92 0.20 -15.08 -28.53
CA GLU A 92 -0.09 -14.97 -29.96
C GLU A 92 -1.51 -14.43 -30.26
N PRO A 93 -1.69 -13.70 -31.37
CA PRO A 93 -3.00 -13.24 -31.81
C PRO A 93 -4.00 -14.39 -31.95
N VAL A 94 -5.18 -14.24 -31.34
CA VAL A 94 -6.26 -15.22 -31.44
C VAL A 94 -7.20 -14.84 -32.58
N ASP A 95 -7.57 -15.82 -33.41
CA ASP A 95 -8.68 -15.63 -34.36
C ASP A 95 -10.02 -15.76 -33.64
N PHE A 96 -10.41 -14.68 -32.95
CA PHE A 96 -11.66 -14.58 -32.23
C PHE A 96 -12.90 -14.80 -33.10
N ALA A 97 -12.82 -14.50 -34.41
CA ALA A 97 -13.97 -14.67 -35.31
C ALA A 97 -14.27 -16.15 -35.57
N SER A 98 -13.25 -17.00 -35.49
CA SER A 98 -13.41 -18.46 -35.60
C SER A 98 -14.02 -19.12 -34.35
N LEU A 99 -14.06 -18.41 -33.21
CA LEU A 99 -14.56 -18.95 -31.96
C LEU A 99 -16.10 -19.06 -31.97
N PRO A 100 -16.68 -20.27 -31.81
CA PRO A 100 -18.13 -20.45 -31.84
C PRO A 100 -18.87 -19.62 -30.78
N ALA A 101 -18.27 -19.49 -29.59
CA ALA A 101 -18.84 -18.74 -28.47
C ALA A 101 -18.96 -17.23 -28.78
N VAL A 102 -17.98 -16.65 -29.48
CA VAL A 102 -18.01 -15.25 -29.93
C VAL A 102 -19.08 -15.04 -31.00
N ALA A 103 -19.22 -15.98 -31.94
CA ALA A 103 -20.27 -15.93 -32.94
C ALA A 103 -21.68 -16.05 -32.32
N GLN A 104 -21.84 -16.90 -31.30
CA GLN A 104 -23.08 -17.03 -30.54
C GLN A 104 -23.40 -15.74 -29.77
N TRP A 105 -22.40 -15.14 -29.12
CA TRP A 105 -22.54 -13.87 -28.42
C TRP A 105 -23.05 -12.76 -29.35
N THR A 106 -22.43 -12.59 -30.52
CA THR A 106 -22.84 -11.56 -31.49
C THR A 106 -24.27 -11.74 -31.97
N ARG A 107 -24.74 -12.98 -32.14
CA ARG A 107 -26.15 -13.24 -32.49
C ARG A 107 -27.10 -12.90 -31.34
N LYS A 108 -26.76 -13.26 -30.10
CA LYS A 108 -27.60 -13.03 -28.91
C LYS A 108 -27.80 -11.54 -28.64
N TRP A 109 -26.73 -10.77 -28.73
CA TRP A 109 -26.74 -9.34 -28.38
C TRP A 109 -26.94 -8.41 -29.59
N ASN A 110 -27.03 -8.97 -30.80
CA ASN A 110 -27.14 -8.23 -32.06
C ASN A 110 -26.12 -7.08 -32.16
N SER A 111 -24.88 -7.36 -31.75
CA SER A 111 -23.83 -6.37 -31.60
C SER A 111 -22.46 -6.94 -32.01
N PRO A 112 -21.57 -6.14 -32.62
CA PRO A 112 -20.22 -6.58 -32.93
C PRO A 112 -19.40 -6.75 -31.64
N TRP A 113 -18.99 -7.99 -31.36
CA TRP A 113 -18.20 -8.33 -30.17
C TRP A 113 -16.91 -7.52 -30.03
N LYS A 114 -16.30 -7.13 -31.17
CA LYS A 114 -15.01 -6.44 -31.24
C LYS A 114 -14.98 -5.15 -30.41
N SER A 115 -16.08 -4.39 -30.39
CA SER A 115 -16.11 -3.12 -29.64
C SER A 115 -15.98 -3.37 -28.15
N LEU A 116 -16.86 -4.22 -27.60
CA LEU A 116 -16.86 -4.56 -26.18
C LEU A 116 -15.54 -5.23 -25.75
N PHE A 117 -15.03 -6.11 -26.60
CA PHE A 117 -13.76 -6.80 -26.33
C PHE A 117 -12.56 -5.85 -26.38
N SER A 118 -12.53 -4.91 -27.32
CA SER A 118 -11.45 -3.90 -27.38
C SER A 118 -11.45 -3.00 -26.15
N GLU A 119 -12.63 -2.63 -25.64
CA GLU A 119 -12.75 -1.88 -24.39
C GLU A 119 -12.26 -2.69 -23.18
N TYR A 120 -12.63 -3.97 -23.12
CA TYR A 120 -12.12 -4.91 -22.13
C TYR A 120 -10.59 -4.99 -22.15
N ILE A 121 -9.97 -5.23 -23.31
CA ILE A 121 -8.50 -5.34 -23.43
C ILE A 121 -7.82 -4.04 -23.01
N GLY A 122 -8.34 -2.88 -23.43
CA GLY A 122 -7.79 -1.59 -23.01
C GLY A 122 -7.88 -1.37 -21.50
N LEU A 123 -8.90 -1.92 -20.84
CA LEU A 123 -9.05 -1.84 -19.40
C LEU A 123 -8.16 -2.84 -18.66
N VAL A 124 -7.96 -4.04 -19.21
CA VAL A 124 -7.00 -5.02 -18.66
C VAL A 124 -5.58 -4.46 -18.69
N ASP A 125 -5.16 -3.84 -19.80
CA ASP A 125 -3.84 -3.21 -19.89
C ASP A 125 -3.63 -2.17 -18.77
N ARG A 126 -4.63 -1.30 -18.54
CA ARG A 126 -4.60 -0.32 -17.45
C ARG A 126 -4.53 -0.97 -16.07
N CYS A 127 -5.33 -2.00 -15.84
CA CYS A 127 -5.33 -2.74 -14.57
C CYS A 127 -3.98 -3.43 -14.32
N SER A 128 -3.39 -4.05 -15.34
CA SER A 128 -2.06 -4.68 -15.28
C SER A 128 -0.95 -3.66 -15.00
N ILE A 129 -1.00 -2.48 -15.60
CA ILE A 129 -0.06 -1.39 -15.29
C ILE A 129 -0.20 -0.94 -13.83
N LEU A 130 -1.42 -0.84 -13.32
CA LEU A 130 -1.66 -0.48 -11.92
C LEU A 130 -1.21 -1.59 -10.95
N GLU A 131 -1.37 -2.86 -11.30
CA GLU A 131 -0.87 -3.99 -10.51
C GLU A 131 0.66 -3.98 -10.42
N ALA A 132 1.36 -3.67 -11.51
CA ALA A 132 2.81 -3.48 -11.50
C ALA A 132 3.22 -2.30 -10.58
N ARG A 133 2.48 -1.18 -10.63
CA ARG A 133 2.72 -0.03 -9.74
C ARG A 133 2.47 -0.39 -8.27
N ARG A 134 1.38 -1.10 -7.96
CA ARG A 134 1.05 -1.59 -6.62
C ARG A 134 2.19 -2.44 -6.05
N THR A 135 2.72 -3.36 -6.85
CA THR A 135 3.86 -4.21 -6.46
C THR A 135 5.10 -3.37 -6.15
N ALA A 136 5.44 -2.40 -7.01
CA ALA A 136 6.55 -1.49 -6.77
C ALA A 136 6.36 -0.61 -5.51
N LEU A 137 5.13 -0.20 -5.20
CA LEU A 137 4.82 0.54 -3.97
C LEU A 137 5.00 -0.33 -2.72
N LEU A 138 4.59 -1.60 -2.76
CA LEU A 138 4.82 -2.55 -1.67
C LEU A 138 6.31 -2.78 -1.41
N GLU A 139 7.12 -2.93 -2.46
CA GLU A 139 8.58 -3.05 -2.32
C GLU A 139 9.19 -1.82 -1.66
N ARG A 140 8.75 -0.62 -2.07
CA ARG A 140 9.22 0.64 -1.49
C ARG A 140 8.77 0.81 -0.04
N LEU A 141 7.53 0.42 0.28
CA LEU A 141 7.00 0.41 1.64
C LEU A 141 7.85 -0.47 2.55
N PHE A 142 8.19 -1.68 2.09
CA PHE A 142 9.08 -2.60 2.80
C PHE A 142 10.46 -1.97 3.08
N VAL A 143 11.04 -1.28 2.09
CA VAL A 143 12.32 -0.56 2.27
C VAL A 143 12.20 0.56 3.32
N VAL A 144 11.09 1.30 3.35
CA VAL A 144 10.84 2.35 4.36
C VAL A 144 10.68 1.74 5.76
N GLN A 145 9.89 0.67 5.91
CA GLN A 145 9.75 -0.06 7.16
C GLN A 145 11.10 -0.55 7.68
N ALA A 146 11.95 -1.12 6.81
CA ALA A 146 13.28 -1.58 7.17
C ALA A 146 14.18 -0.44 7.71
N LYS A 147 14.06 0.79 7.18
CA LYS A 147 14.80 1.95 7.70
C LYS A 147 14.35 2.30 9.12
N TYR A 148 13.05 2.32 9.40
CA TYR A 148 12.52 2.55 10.76
C TYR A 148 12.93 1.46 11.75
N ILE A 149 12.92 0.19 11.33
CA ILE A 149 13.41 -0.94 12.15
C ILE A 149 14.91 -0.78 12.46
N GLY A 150 15.71 -0.37 11.48
CA GLY A 150 17.13 -0.06 11.66
C GLY A 150 17.36 1.05 12.69
N ALA A 151 16.65 2.17 12.57
CA ALA A 151 16.73 3.28 13.52
C ALA A 151 16.25 2.86 14.94
N THR A 152 15.18 2.08 15.02
CA THR A 152 14.68 1.50 16.29
C THR A 152 15.77 0.68 16.95
N THR A 153 16.40 -0.24 16.22
CA THR A 153 17.46 -1.12 16.74
C THR A 153 18.64 -0.30 17.26
N MET A 154 19.01 0.78 16.58
CA MET A 154 20.06 1.70 17.04
C MET A 154 19.71 2.35 18.37
N GLU A 155 18.48 2.84 18.57
CA GLU A 155 18.03 3.40 19.85
C GLU A 155 18.01 2.35 20.97
N LEU A 156 17.46 1.17 20.69
CA LEU A 156 17.41 0.07 21.66
C LEU A 156 18.80 -0.37 22.12
N SER A 157 19.77 -0.43 21.19
CA SER A 157 21.17 -0.78 21.51
C SER A 157 21.85 0.22 22.45
N LYS A 158 21.32 1.45 22.56
CA LYS A 158 21.79 2.51 23.46
C LYS A 158 20.98 2.58 24.77
N GLY A 159 20.08 1.62 25.01
CA GLY A 159 19.20 1.60 26.17
C GLY A 159 18.07 2.63 26.12
N ARG A 160 17.76 3.17 24.94
CA ARG A 160 16.74 4.21 24.74
C ARG A 160 15.42 3.61 24.28
N TYR A 161 14.80 2.87 25.18
CA TYR A 161 13.62 2.07 24.89
C TYR A 161 12.42 2.90 24.42
N GLU A 162 12.15 4.05 25.05
CA GLU A 162 11.01 4.91 24.68
C GLU A 162 11.18 5.51 23.28
N GLN A 163 12.38 5.99 22.93
CA GLN A 163 12.68 6.49 21.59
C GLN A 163 12.56 5.37 20.55
N GLY A 164 13.14 4.20 20.83
CA GLY A 164 13.02 3.03 19.96
C GLY A 164 11.55 2.64 19.72
N LYS A 165 10.74 2.58 20.78
CA LYS A 165 9.31 2.26 20.67
C LYS A 165 8.54 3.30 19.85
N SER A 166 8.84 4.59 20.03
CA SER A 166 8.21 5.67 19.26
C SER A 166 8.57 5.63 17.77
N ILE A 167 9.78 5.18 17.42
CA ILE A 167 10.17 5.00 16.01
C ILE A 167 9.46 3.76 15.44
N TYR A 168 9.40 2.68 16.22
CA TYR A 168 8.78 1.43 15.81
C TYR A 168 7.28 1.56 15.51
N SER A 169 6.54 2.43 16.22
CA SER A 169 5.11 2.64 15.95
C SER A 169 4.81 3.15 14.54
N MET A 170 5.80 3.71 13.84
CA MET A 170 5.67 4.02 12.41
C MET A 170 5.54 2.76 11.56
N VAL A 171 6.24 1.67 11.91
CA VAL A 171 6.13 0.38 11.23
C VAL A 171 4.72 -0.18 11.34
N ASP A 172 4.09 -0.06 12.51
CA ASP A 172 2.70 -0.49 12.72
C ASP A 172 1.74 0.31 11.84
N THR A 173 1.92 1.64 11.75
CA THR A 173 1.13 2.49 10.84
C THR A 173 1.29 2.05 9.38
N LEU A 174 2.53 1.79 8.94
CA LEU A 174 2.83 1.38 7.58
C LEU A 174 2.29 0.00 7.22
N SER A 175 2.14 -0.88 8.22
CA SER A 175 1.50 -2.19 8.02
C SER A 175 0.02 -2.05 7.64
N GLY A 176 -0.64 -0.96 8.06
CA GLY A 176 -2.00 -0.62 7.60
C GLY A 176 -2.03 -0.30 6.10
N THR A 177 -1.10 0.53 5.63
CA THR A 177 -0.96 0.85 4.20
C THR A 177 -0.64 -0.40 3.37
N GLU A 178 0.17 -1.32 3.90
CA GLU A 178 0.44 -2.59 3.25
C GLU A 178 -0.83 -3.42 3.06
N ALA A 179 -1.67 -3.52 4.10
CA ALA A 179 -2.94 -4.23 4.03
C ALA A 179 -3.91 -3.60 3.03
N GLU A 180 -4.00 -2.26 3.00
CA GLU A 180 -4.82 -1.53 2.03
C GLU A 180 -4.34 -1.78 0.59
N LEU A 181 -3.04 -1.64 0.32
CA LEU A 181 -2.47 -1.93 -1.01
C LEU A 181 -2.70 -3.39 -1.42
N ASN A 182 -2.66 -4.33 -0.49
CA ASN A 182 -2.93 -5.74 -0.78
C ASN A 182 -4.41 -6.08 -1.03
N ALA A 183 -5.33 -5.18 -0.70
CA ALA A 183 -6.75 -5.35 -1.00
C ALA A 183 -7.07 -5.13 -2.49
N TYR A 184 -6.22 -4.39 -3.21
CA TYR A 184 -6.34 -4.20 -4.66
C TYR A 184 -5.72 -5.40 -5.38
N GLN A 185 -6.53 -6.37 -5.79
CA GLN A 185 -6.07 -7.52 -6.58
C GLN A 185 -6.90 -7.66 -7.85
N LEU A 186 -6.24 -8.11 -8.92
CA LEU A 186 -6.91 -8.46 -10.16
C LEU A 186 -7.53 -9.85 -10.06
N ASN A 187 -8.71 -10.00 -10.64
CA ASN A 187 -9.38 -11.29 -10.76
C ASN A 187 -8.83 -12.11 -11.95
N SER A 188 -9.41 -13.29 -12.17
CA SER A 188 -8.94 -14.26 -13.17
C SER A 188 -9.04 -13.78 -14.63
N ILE A 189 -9.68 -12.63 -14.89
CA ILE A 189 -9.79 -12.03 -16.23
C ILE A 189 -9.01 -10.70 -16.33
N GLY A 190 -8.18 -10.37 -15.35
CA GLY A 190 -7.29 -9.21 -15.38
C GLY A 190 -7.95 -7.88 -15.04
N LEU A 191 -9.10 -7.89 -14.35
CA LEU A 191 -9.81 -6.68 -13.91
C LEU A 191 -9.89 -6.63 -12.39
N TYR A 192 -10.06 -5.44 -11.81
CA TYR A 192 -10.39 -5.31 -10.39
C TYR A 192 -11.79 -5.83 -10.09
N ASP A 193 -11.97 -6.40 -8.89
CA ASP A 193 -13.30 -6.75 -8.40
C ASP A 193 -14.03 -5.48 -7.94
N VAL A 194 -15.22 -5.27 -8.49
CA VAL A 194 -16.13 -4.20 -8.11
C VAL A 194 -17.34 -4.85 -7.44
N SER A 195 -17.62 -4.46 -6.20
CA SER A 195 -18.86 -4.90 -5.53
C SER A 195 -20.06 -4.31 -6.26
N GLU A 196 -21.10 -5.13 -6.43
CA GLU A 196 -22.43 -4.69 -6.91
C GLU A 196 -23.12 -3.75 -5.91
#